data_AF-A0A3M1V409-F1
#
_entry.id   AF-A0A3M1V409-F1
#
_cell.length_a   1.000
_cell.length_b   1.000
_cell.length_c   1.000
_cell.angle_alpha   90.00
_cell.angle_beta   90.00
_cell.angle_gamma   90.00
#
_symmetry.space_group_name_H-M   'P 1'
#
loop_
_entity.id
_entity.type
_entity.pdbx_description
1 polymer ?
#
loop_
_entity_poly.entity_id
_entity_poly.type
_entity_poly.pdbx_seq_one_letter_code
_entity_poly.pdbx_strand_id
1 'polypeptide(L)'
;MLFEADNDLNDASRQLGLSPPYNLEDYVRARAPLENVLWSVSEGVQLISGTGRIDDLSELKGSLRRRLVEGIHRLESVFDYLLVDCGSGQNEIQLQLIRAAPFVVLVVTDEHQSQREGLMLLQQLKALGLGRPVMLVVNQTTGGTAAQACFQRLDKA
;
A
#
# COMPACT_ATOMS: atom_id res chain seq x y z
N MET A 1 -9.77 0.13 -7.41
CA MET A 1 -8.55 0.82 -7.85
C MET A 1 -7.35 0.30 -7.06
N LEU A 2 -6.19 0.22 -7.71
CA LEU A 2 -4.88 -0.06 -7.13
C LEU A 2 -4.14 1.27 -6.94
N PHE A 3 -3.55 1.50 -5.77
CA PHE A 3 -2.76 2.67 -5.46
C PHE A 3 -1.39 2.22 -4.97
N GLU A 4 -0.34 2.48 -5.75
CA GLU A 4 1.04 2.24 -5.34
C GLU A 4 1.49 3.35 -4.38
N ALA A 5 1.70 3.00 -3.12
CA ALA A 5 2.24 3.90 -2.11
C ALA A 5 3.74 3.68 -1.83
N ASP A 6 4.35 2.70 -2.49
CA ASP A 6 5.80 2.52 -2.52
C ASP A 6 6.43 3.50 -3.52
N ASN A 7 7.47 4.20 -3.08
CA ASN A 7 8.21 5.17 -3.87
C ASN A 7 9.52 4.60 -4.40
N ASP A 8 10.01 3.50 -3.83
CA ASP A 8 11.31 2.94 -4.18
C ASP A 8 11.26 2.18 -5.51
N LEU A 9 10.09 1.63 -5.84
CA LEU A 9 9.93 0.76 -6.99
C LEU A 9 8.51 0.90 -7.57
N ASN A 10 8.40 1.51 -8.76
CA ASN A 10 7.20 1.44 -9.62
C ASN A 10 6.97 -0.01 -10.09
N ASP A 11 6.65 -0.91 -9.18
CA ASP A 11 6.74 -2.34 -9.40
C ASP A 11 5.46 -2.94 -9.97
N ALA A 12 4.27 -2.50 -9.56
CA ALA A 12 3.03 -3.06 -10.13
C ALA A 12 2.85 -2.58 -11.58
N SER A 13 3.04 -1.29 -11.87
CA SER A 13 3.02 -0.77 -13.25
C SER A 13 4.00 -1.51 -14.17
N ARG A 14 5.23 -1.74 -13.71
CA ARG A 14 6.23 -2.53 -14.46
C ARG A 14 5.82 -3.99 -14.64
N GLN A 15 5.36 -4.65 -13.59
CA GLN A 15 4.89 -6.05 -13.64
C GLN A 15 3.68 -6.21 -14.57
N LEU A 16 2.85 -5.17 -14.69
CA LEU A 16 1.70 -5.10 -15.57
C LEU A 16 2.06 -4.65 -17.00
N GLY A 17 3.34 -4.40 -17.29
CA GLY A 17 3.80 -3.95 -18.61
C GLY A 17 3.36 -2.53 -18.99
N LEU A 18 3.01 -1.71 -17.99
CA LEU A 18 2.54 -0.34 -18.18
C LEU A 18 3.71 0.64 -18.14
N SER A 19 3.66 1.65 -19.01
CA SER A 19 4.59 2.79 -19.03
C SER A 19 3.82 4.09 -18.86
N PRO A 20 3.35 4.42 -17.64
CA PRO A 20 2.54 5.60 -17.39
C PRO A 20 3.35 6.90 -17.59
N PRO A 21 3.02 7.78 -18.57
CA PRO A 21 3.59 9.13 -18.71
C PRO A 21 3.34 10.08 -17.56
N TYR A 22 2.34 9.82 -16.72
CA TYR A 22 2.01 10.64 -15.54
C TYR A 22 1.76 9.76 -14.32
N ASN A 23 2.20 10.23 -13.17
CA ASN A 23 2.05 9.55 -11.88
C ASN A 23 1.42 10.45 -10.81
N LEU A 24 1.27 9.93 -9.58
CA LEU A 24 0.69 10.68 -8.48
C LEU A 24 1.40 12.02 -8.19
N GLU A 25 2.71 12.11 -8.40
CA GLU A 25 3.48 13.35 -8.21
C GLU A 25 3.03 14.43 -9.18
N ASP A 26 2.76 14.07 -10.44
CA ASP A 26 2.26 15.01 -11.44
C ASP A 26 0.91 15.60 -11.06
N TYR A 27 0.04 14.79 -10.46
CA TYR A 27 -1.22 15.27 -9.92
C TYR A 27 -1.02 16.21 -8.72
N VAL A 28 -0.23 15.78 -7.73
CA VAL A 28 0.03 16.53 -6.49
C VAL A 28 0.70 17.87 -6.78
N ARG A 29 1.59 17.93 -7.77
CA ARG A 29 2.28 19.17 -8.21
C ARG A 29 1.51 19.96 -9.26
N ALA A 30 0.27 19.60 -9.56
CA ALA A 30 -0.58 20.27 -10.54
C ALA A 30 -0.05 20.27 -11.99
N ARG A 31 0.83 19.32 -12.34
CA ARG A 31 1.34 19.11 -13.71
C ARG A 31 0.36 18.31 -14.58
N ALA A 32 -0.45 17.46 -13.96
CA ALA A 32 -1.50 16.70 -14.61
C ALA A 32 -2.81 16.70 -13.79
N PRO A 33 -3.98 16.57 -14.43
CA PRO A 33 -5.24 16.30 -13.73
C PRO A 33 -5.26 14.85 -13.19
N LEU A 34 -6.13 14.55 -12.22
CA LEU A 34 -6.20 13.24 -11.57
C LEU A 34 -6.54 12.11 -12.57
N GLU A 35 -7.37 12.46 -13.55
CA GLU A 35 -7.85 11.60 -14.63
C GLU A 35 -6.70 11.10 -15.51
N ASN A 36 -5.63 11.89 -15.66
CA ASN A 36 -4.47 11.52 -16.49
C ASN A 36 -3.48 10.61 -15.74
N VAL A 37 -3.61 10.50 -14.42
CA VAL A 37 -2.77 9.61 -13.59
C VAL A 37 -3.48 8.31 -13.23
N LEU A 38 -4.73 8.13 -13.70
CA LEU A 38 -5.51 6.91 -13.56
C LEU A 38 -5.32 6.01 -14.79
N TRP A 39 -4.60 4.91 -14.61
CA TRP A 39 -4.21 4.00 -15.67
C TRP A 39 -5.08 2.75 -15.68
N SER A 40 -5.76 2.48 -16.79
CA SER A 40 -6.50 1.22 -16.94
C SER A 40 -5.53 0.04 -17.03
N VAL A 41 -5.69 -0.93 -16.12
CA VAL A 41 -4.96 -2.20 -16.10
C VAL A 41 -5.76 -3.28 -16.81
N SER A 42 -7.04 -3.39 -16.44
CA SER A 42 -8.02 -4.32 -17.01
C SER A 42 -9.41 -3.74 -16.84
N GLU A 43 -10.44 -4.44 -17.34
CA GLU A 43 -11.82 -4.03 -17.16
C GLU A 43 -12.16 -3.88 -15.67
N GLY A 44 -12.57 -2.68 -15.26
CA GLY A 44 -12.90 -2.35 -13.87
C GLY A 44 -11.71 -2.13 -12.93
N VAL A 45 -10.46 -2.27 -13.41
CA VAL A 45 -9.26 -2.08 -12.59
C VAL A 45 -8.44 -0.91 -13.13
N GLN A 46 -8.33 0.14 -12.31
CA GLN A 46 -7.43 1.26 -12.54
C GLN A 46 -6.30 1.28 -11.52
N LEU A 47 -5.15 1.81 -11.95
CA LEU A 47 -3.92 1.95 -11.19
C LEU A 47 -3.52 3.43 -11.13
N ILE A 48 -3.19 3.91 -9.95
CA ILE A 48 -2.35 5.10 -9.79
C ILE A 48 -0.95 4.60 -9.49
N SER A 49 -0.01 4.91 -10.37
CA SER A 49 1.38 4.56 -10.15
C SER A 49 2.01 5.46 -9.09
N GLY A 50 2.93 4.88 -8.33
CA GLY A 50 3.66 5.52 -7.25
C GLY A 50 4.51 6.69 -7.73
N THR A 51 5.06 7.42 -6.77
CA THR A 51 5.84 8.62 -7.05
C THR A 51 7.29 8.20 -7.25
N GLY A 52 7.89 8.55 -8.38
CA GLY A 52 9.30 8.19 -8.61
C GLY A 52 10.29 8.93 -7.70
N ARG A 53 9.86 9.98 -6.97
CA ARG A 53 10.72 10.93 -6.24
C ARG A 53 10.02 11.76 -5.13
N ILE A 54 8.83 11.41 -4.65
CA ILE A 54 8.37 12.04 -3.39
C ILE A 54 9.08 11.28 -2.28
N ASP A 55 10.28 11.74 -1.95
CA ASP A 55 11.14 11.13 -0.93
C ASP A 55 10.43 10.98 0.44
N ASP A 56 9.31 11.68 0.63
CA ASP A 56 8.39 11.41 1.73
C ASP A 56 7.00 12.01 1.43
N LEU A 57 5.93 11.21 1.28
CA LEU A 57 4.56 11.70 1.46
C LEU A 57 4.41 12.50 2.78
N SER A 58 5.27 12.24 3.78
CA SER A 58 5.35 13.01 5.03
C SER A 58 5.91 14.44 4.86
N GLU A 59 6.67 14.71 3.81
CA GLU A 59 7.18 16.04 3.45
C GLU A 59 6.15 16.90 2.74
N LEU A 60 5.06 16.30 2.25
CA LEU A 60 3.96 17.06 1.65
C LEU A 60 3.32 17.95 2.70
N LYS A 61 3.53 19.26 2.54
CA LYS A 61 3.00 20.31 3.43
C LYS A 61 2.10 21.26 2.66
N GLY A 62 1.20 21.91 3.39
CA GLY A 62 0.34 22.96 2.87
C GLY A 62 -0.54 22.51 1.70
N SER A 63 -0.39 23.16 0.55
CA SER A 63 -1.22 22.95 -0.63
C SER A 63 -1.07 21.57 -1.26
N LEU A 64 0.13 20.98 -1.24
CA LEU A 64 0.38 19.67 -1.84
C LEU A 64 -0.35 18.57 -1.08
N ARG A 65 -0.28 18.58 0.25
CA ARG A 65 -1.03 17.64 1.11
C ARG A 65 -2.54 17.79 0.92
N ARG A 66 -3.03 19.02 0.84
CA ARG A 66 -4.47 19.27 0.60
C ARG A 66 -4.92 18.68 -0.73
N ARG A 67 -4.13 18.89 -1.79
CA ARG A 67 -4.43 18.36 -3.12
C ARG A 67 -4.40 16.83 -3.16
N LEU A 68 -3.48 16.19 -2.45
CA LEU A 68 -3.47 14.73 -2.31
C LEU A 68 -4.76 14.22 -1.63
N VAL A 69 -5.15 14.83 -0.51
CA VAL A 69 -6.37 14.46 0.23
C VAL A 69 -7.63 14.67 -0.61
N GLU A 70 -7.73 15.80 -1.32
CA GLU A 70 -8.81 16.05 -2.28
C GLU A 70 -8.85 15.00 -3.38
N GLY A 71 -7.69 14.60 -3.91
CA GLY A 71 -7.57 13.51 -4.86
C GLY A 71 -8.11 12.20 -4.33
N ILE A 72 -7.68 11.78 -3.13
CA ILE A 72 -8.15 10.55 -2.47
C ILE A 72 -9.68 10.58 -2.32
N HIS A 73 -10.27 11.68 -1.83
CA HIS A 73 -11.72 11.79 -1.70
C HIS A 73 -12.47 11.68 -3.04
N ARG A 74 -11.89 12.19 -4.12
CA ARG A 74 -12.46 12.00 -5.47
C ARG A 74 -12.38 10.55 -5.94
N LEU A 75 -11.37 9.81 -5.52
CA LEU A 75 -11.24 8.38 -5.85
C LEU A 75 -12.24 7.55 -5.04
N GLU A 76 -12.42 7.87 -3.76
CA GLU A 76 -13.43 7.24 -2.90
C GLU A 76 -14.87 7.39 -3.43
N SER A 77 -15.17 8.45 -4.19
CA SER A 77 -16.50 8.63 -4.79
C SER A 77 -16.72 7.86 -6.10
N VAL A 78 -15.66 7.32 -6.71
CA VAL A 78 -15.70 6.65 -8.01
C VAL A 78 -15.45 5.15 -7.89
N PHE A 79 -14.73 4.71 -6.86
CA PHE A 79 -14.39 3.31 -6.66
C PHE A 79 -14.99 2.75 -5.37
N ASP A 80 -15.58 1.56 -5.46
CA ASP A 80 -16.05 0.82 -4.30
C ASP A 80 -14.89 0.33 -3.41
N TYR A 81 -13.75 0.06 -4.03
CA TYR A 81 -12.57 -0.48 -3.35
C TYR A 81 -11.30 0.25 -3.77
N LEU A 82 -10.53 0.65 -2.75
CA LEU A 82 -9.18 1.19 -2.87
C LEU A 82 -8.19 0.20 -2.22
N LEU A 83 -7.36 -0.44 -3.03
CA LEU A 83 -6.27 -1.28 -2.54
C LEU A 83 -4.97 -0.47 -2.58
N VAL A 84 -4.38 -0.26 -1.41
CA VAL A 84 -3.13 0.48 -1.23
C VAL A 84 -1.99 -0.51 -1.10
N ASP A 85 -1.12 -0.56 -2.09
CA ASP A 85 0.13 -1.32 -2.02
C ASP A 85 1.15 -0.49 -1.24
N CYS A 86 1.44 -0.92 -0.01
CA CYS A 86 2.30 -0.19 0.90
C CYS A 86 3.79 -0.45 0.66
N GLY A 87 4.18 -1.28 -0.31
CA GLY A 87 5.59 -1.59 -0.53
C GLY A 87 6.22 -2.41 0.59
N SER A 88 7.53 -2.61 0.50
CA SER A 88 8.31 -3.30 1.54
C SER A 88 8.96 -2.30 2.50
N GLY A 89 8.91 -2.54 3.81
CA GLY A 89 9.59 -1.70 4.80
C GLY A 89 8.78 -1.36 6.04
N GLN A 90 9.34 -0.47 6.85
CA GLN A 90 8.74 0.09 8.07
C GLN A 90 8.96 1.60 8.14
N ASN A 91 8.70 2.31 7.03
CA ASN A 91 8.79 3.77 7.04
C ASN A 91 7.54 4.41 7.67
N GLU A 92 7.66 5.65 8.13
CA GLU A 92 6.58 6.32 8.88
C GLU A 92 5.30 6.49 8.04
N ILE A 93 5.45 6.70 6.72
CA ILE A 93 4.33 6.81 5.79
C ILE A 93 3.53 5.51 5.74
N GLN A 94 4.19 4.37 5.58
CA GLN A 94 3.54 3.06 5.55
C GLN A 94 2.70 2.85 6.82
N LEU A 95 3.26 3.18 7.98
CA LEU A 95 2.53 3.11 9.25
C LEU A 95 1.32 4.06 9.28
N GLN A 96 1.44 5.27 8.73
CA GLN A 96 0.32 6.21 8.62
C GLN A 96 -0.78 5.70 7.68
N LEU A 97 -0.42 5.17 6.51
CA LEU A 97 -1.36 4.57 5.55
C LEU A 97 -2.05 3.35 6.13
N ILE A 98 -1.27 2.44 6.74
CA ILE A 98 -1.80 1.27 7.43
C ILE A 98 -2.81 1.72 8.48
N ARG A 99 -2.51 2.72 9.32
CA ARG A 99 -3.41 3.23 10.37
C ARG A 99 -4.68 3.87 9.80
N ALA A 100 -4.58 4.58 8.68
CA ALA A 100 -5.69 5.27 8.04
C ALA A 100 -6.68 4.33 7.34
N ALA A 101 -6.21 3.17 6.84
CA ALA A 101 -7.09 2.18 6.22
C ALA A 101 -8.14 1.65 7.21
N PRO A 102 -9.30 1.13 6.79
CA PRO A 102 -10.21 0.39 7.68
C PRO A 102 -9.86 -1.10 7.76
N PHE A 103 -9.24 -1.65 6.71
CA PHE A 103 -8.78 -3.05 6.64
C PHE A 103 -7.28 -3.09 6.41
N VAL A 104 -6.58 -4.03 7.06
CA VAL A 104 -5.14 -4.27 6.84
C VAL A 104 -4.96 -5.73 6.47
N VAL A 105 -4.19 -5.97 5.42
CA VAL A 105 -3.73 -7.30 5.03
C VAL A 105 -2.22 -7.34 5.15
N LEU A 106 -1.71 -8.23 5.98
CA LEU A 106 -0.30 -8.55 6.08
C LEU A 106 -0.02 -9.79 5.24
N VAL A 107 0.95 -9.67 4.34
CA VAL A 107 1.41 -10.78 3.50
C VAL A 107 2.76 -11.26 4.01
N VAL A 108 2.89 -12.56 4.29
CA VAL A 108 4.13 -13.21 4.73
C VAL A 108 4.38 -14.49 3.94
N THR A 109 5.60 -14.99 3.91
CA THR A 109 5.93 -16.34 3.41
C THR A 109 6.15 -17.33 4.56
N ASP A 110 6.29 -18.63 4.27
CA ASP A 110 6.67 -19.63 5.27
C ASP A 110 8.17 -19.60 5.62
N GLU A 111 8.92 -18.66 5.06
CA GLU A 111 10.32 -18.41 5.40
C GLU A 111 10.48 -17.69 6.74
N HIS A 112 11.55 -18.05 7.47
CA HIS A 112 11.83 -17.50 8.78
C HIS A 112 12.02 -15.98 8.80
N GLN A 113 12.64 -15.40 7.78
CA GLN A 113 12.89 -13.96 7.71
C GLN A 113 11.58 -13.17 7.55
N SER A 114 10.71 -13.60 6.63
CA SER A 114 9.40 -12.97 6.41
C SER A 114 8.51 -13.03 7.67
N GLN A 115 8.49 -14.16 8.38
CA GLN A 115 7.76 -14.28 9.64
C GLN A 115 8.28 -13.32 10.73
N ARG A 116 9.60 -13.13 10.82
CA ARG A 116 10.18 -12.19 11.79
C ARG A 116 9.80 -10.75 11.48
N GLU A 117 9.86 -10.35 10.22
CA GLU A 117 9.48 -9.01 9.78
C GLU A 117 7.99 -8.73 10.00
N GLY A 118 7.13 -9.68 9.65
CA GLY A 118 5.70 -9.61 9.93
C GLY A 118 5.40 -9.46 11.43
N LEU A 119 6.09 -10.21 12.29
CA LEU A 119 5.92 -10.10 13.74
C LEU A 119 6.34 -8.72 14.27
N MET A 120 7.47 -8.19 13.80
CA MET A 120 7.93 -6.86 14.20
C MET A 120 6.91 -5.78 13.81
N LEU A 121 6.35 -5.86 12.60
CA LEU A 121 5.31 -4.92 12.16
C LEU A 121 4.05 -5.03 13.01
N LEU A 122 3.57 -6.24 13.31
CA LEU A 122 2.40 -6.45 14.18
C LEU A 122 2.62 -5.84 15.58
N GLN A 123 3.80 -6.05 16.16
CA GLN A 123 4.16 -5.48 17.47
C GLN A 123 4.20 -3.94 17.43
N GLN A 124 4.76 -3.35 16.37
CA GLN A 124 4.76 -1.90 16.17
C GLN A 124 3.35 -1.34 16.03
N LEU A 125 2.51 -1.97 15.19
CA LEU A 125 1.11 -1.56 15.01
C LEU A 125 0.32 -1.65 16.31
N LYS A 126 0.56 -2.70 17.11
CA LYS A 126 -0.02 -2.87 18.45
C LYS A 126 0.45 -1.78 19.41
N ALA A 127 1.74 -1.46 19.42
CA ALA A 127 2.30 -0.37 20.23
C ALA A 127 1.75 1.01 19.84
N LEU A 128 1.44 1.22 18.55
CA LEU A 128 0.78 2.42 18.03
C LEU A 128 -0.74 2.45 18.29
N GLY A 129 -1.28 1.44 18.97
CA GLY A 129 -2.69 1.37 19.35
C GLY A 129 -3.62 1.04 18.19
N LEU A 130 -3.17 0.28 17.19
CA LEU A 130 -4.04 -0.22 16.13
C LEU A 130 -5.10 -1.16 16.74
N GLY A 131 -6.28 -0.62 17.03
CA GLY A 131 -7.36 -1.33 17.74
C GLY A 131 -8.22 -2.24 16.87
N ARG A 132 -7.74 -2.66 15.69
CA ARG A 132 -8.49 -3.48 14.74
C ARG A 132 -7.69 -4.68 14.23
N PRO A 133 -8.36 -5.77 13.81
CA PRO A 133 -7.68 -6.97 13.34
C PRO A 133 -6.84 -6.70 12.08
N VAL A 134 -5.68 -7.34 12.01
CA VAL A 134 -4.86 -7.46 10.79
C VAL A 134 -5.13 -8.82 10.18
N MET A 135 -5.54 -8.86 8.92
CA MET A 135 -5.74 -10.11 8.18
C MET A 135 -4.40 -10.64 7.73
N LEU A 136 -4.17 -11.95 7.86
CA LEU A 136 -2.92 -12.57 7.45
C LEU A 136 -3.10 -13.40 6.18
N VAL A 137 -2.21 -13.19 5.21
CA VAL A 137 -2.06 -14.04 4.03
C VAL A 137 -0.69 -14.69 4.09
N VAL A 138 -0.65 -16.02 4.19
CA VAL A 138 0.59 -16.79 4.05
C VAL A 138 0.75 -17.16 2.58
N ASN A 139 1.59 -16.42 1.88
CA ASN A 139 1.92 -16.59 0.47
C ASN A 139 3.08 -17.57 0.27
N GLN A 140 3.23 -18.09 -0.95
CA GLN A 140 4.34 -18.95 -1.37
C GLN A 140 4.63 -20.13 -0.43
N THR A 141 3.60 -20.65 0.23
CA THR A 141 3.75 -21.74 1.19
C THR A 141 3.88 -23.10 0.50
N THR A 142 4.68 -23.97 1.11
CA THR A 142 4.84 -25.38 0.70
C THR A 142 3.58 -26.25 0.93
N GLY A 143 2.61 -25.78 1.73
CA GLY A 143 1.33 -26.47 1.92
C GLY A 143 0.52 -25.97 3.12
N GLY A 144 -0.71 -26.46 3.27
CA GLY A 144 -1.65 -25.99 4.29
C GLY A 144 -1.15 -26.12 5.74
N THR A 145 -0.38 -27.17 6.05
CA THR A 145 0.21 -27.36 7.38
C THR A 145 1.25 -26.29 7.71
N ALA A 146 2.11 -25.94 6.75
CA ALA A 146 3.11 -24.89 6.92
C ALA A 146 2.45 -23.52 7.08
N ALA A 147 1.41 -23.24 6.27
CA ALA A 147 0.60 -22.04 6.40
C ALA A 147 -0.06 -21.91 7.78
N GLN A 148 -0.66 -22.99 8.29
CA GLN A 148 -1.29 -23.00 9.61
C GLN A 148 -0.28 -22.76 10.73
N ALA A 149 0.91 -23.37 10.65
CA ALA A 149 1.97 -23.17 11.63
C ALA A 149 2.51 -21.73 11.61
N CYS A 150 2.63 -21.13 10.42
CA CYS A 150 2.99 -19.71 10.25
C CYS A 150 1.93 -18.79 10.90
N PHE A 151 0.66 -19.03 10.59
CA PHE A 151 -0.46 -18.29 11.18
C PHE A 151 -0.45 -18.36 12.71
N GLN A 152 -0.34 -19.56 13.29
CA GLN A 152 -0.32 -19.75 14.76
C GLN A 152 0.84 -19.05 15.46
N ARG A 153 1.96 -18.80 14.78
CA ARG A 153 3.08 -18.03 15.33
C ARG A 153 2.76 -16.54 15.38
N LEU A 154 2.18 -16.00 14.31
CA LEU A 154 1.89 -14.57 14.16
C LEU A 154 0.64 -14.14 14.94
N ASP A 155 -0.34 -15.03 15.09
CA ASP A 155 -1.58 -14.79 15.85
C ASP A 155 -1.34 -14.55 17.36
N LYS A 156 -0.17 -14.95 17.87
CA LYS A 156 0.22 -14.74 19.28
C LYS A 156 0.81 -13.35 19.57
N ALA A 157 0.98 -12.50 18.56
CA ALA A 157 1.65 -11.20 18.65
C ALA A 157 0.85 -10.16 19.47
#